data_AF-A0A024WKI1-F1
#
_entry.id   AF-A0A024WKI1-F1
#
_cell.length_a   1.000
_cell.length_b   1.000
_cell.length_c   1.000
_cell.angle_alpha   90.00
_cell.angle_beta   90.00
_cell.angle_gamma   90.00
#
_symmetry.space_group_name_H-M   'P 1'
#
loop_
_entity.id
_entity.type
_entity.pdbx_description
1 polymer ?
#
loop_
_entity_poly.entity_id
_entity_poly.type
_entity_poly.pdbx_seq_one_letter_code
_entity_poly.pdbx_strand_id
1 'polypeptide(L)'
;MFNIKNGLCDLEKTLDGEGYAYSNLTCRKKGIDFIPKSITRYIHLKYINLSHNNINDLVHLYFLPNIIFLDVSYNMLKEIVELKKEYLKNCIYINLSHNLISHMNNIFLKNLLEFNISYNTINNINIYISNTIRILNLSNNNIKNINFKNKLNNLLDLDISFNPIENLDFHTLMPNLVVLRINDNSTISMNKLNNLNNFKCLQSLFMQNYLYFKDISYKDVKEILLQNSKDIHLLKFNGNRLNKKTDHIEQADVNK
;
A
#
# COMPACT_ATOMS: atom_id res chain seq x y z
N MET A 1 27.19 -12.93 9.97
CA MET A 1 27.15 -11.67 10.74
C MET A 1 26.98 -10.51 9.76
N PHE A 2 25.96 -9.67 9.94
CA PHE A 2 25.73 -8.53 9.06
C PHE A 2 26.83 -7.47 9.23
N ASN A 3 27.57 -7.18 8.16
CA ASN A 3 28.52 -6.07 8.11
C ASN A 3 28.01 -4.99 7.16
N ILE A 4 27.58 -3.86 7.74
CA ILE A 4 27.00 -2.72 7.00
C ILE A 4 27.89 -2.29 5.84
N LYS A 5 29.23 -2.29 6.05
CA LYS A 5 30.20 -1.83 5.03
C LYS A 5 30.07 -2.57 3.71
N ASN A 6 29.62 -3.83 3.73
CA ASN A 6 29.52 -4.66 2.53
C ASN A 6 28.34 -4.28 1.62
N GLY A 7 27.43 -3.42 2.08
CA GLY A 7 26.31 -2.93 1.28
C GLY A 7 26.29 -1.44 1.05
N LEU A 8 27.27 -0.70 1.58
CA LEU A 8 27.36 0.75 1.33
C LEU A 8 27.73 0.99 -0.12
N CYS A 9 26.99 1.85 -0.78
CA CYS A 9 27.24 2.25 -2.16
C CYS A 9 26.84 3.71 -2.37
N ASP A 10 27.18 4.22 -3.56
CA ASP A 10 26.89 5.58 -4.02
C ASP A 10 27.50 6.67 -3.12
N LEU A 11 28.78 6.96 -3.37
CA LEU A 11 29.50 8.00 -2.66
C LEU A 11 29.08 9.38 -3.22
N GLU A 12 28.40 10.16 -2.40
CA GLU A 12 27.87 11.48 -2.77
C GLU A 12 28.44 12.57 -1.88
N LYS A 13 28.41 13.81 -2.37
CA LYS A 13 28.74 14.98 -1.55
C LYS A 13 27.74 15.12 -0.41
N THR A 14 28.23 15.38 0.80
CA THR A 14 27.38 15.59 1.99
C THR A 14 26.52 16.85 1.82
N LEU A 15 25.40 16.94 2.56
CA LEU A 15 24.45 18.05 2.45
C LEU A 15 25.06 19.41 2.80
N ASP A 16 26.04 19.44 3.71
CA ASP A 16 26.84 20.62 4.06
C ASP A 16 27.92 20.95 3.02
N GLY A 17 28.19 20.03 2.09
CA GLY A 17 29.20 20.18 1.07
C GLY A 17 30.65 20.01 1.54
N GLU A 18 30.87 19.63 2.80
CA GLU A 18 32.21 19.56 3.41
C GLU A 18 32.94 18.24 3.15
N GLY A 19 32.24 17.22 2.65
CA GLY A 19 32.85 15.92 2.37
C GLY A 19 32.03 15.02 1.47
N TYR A 20 32.37 13.73 1.51
CA TYR A 20 31.67 12.67 0.78
C TYR A 20 31.24 11.57 1.74
N ALA A 21 30.04 11.04 1.53
CA ALA A 21 29.49 9.94 2.31
C ALA A 21 28.65 9.02 1.41
N TYR A 22 28.56 7.75 1.78
CA TYR A 22 27.67 6.82 1.09
C TYR A 22 26.21 7.22 1.34
N SER A 23 25.44 7.38 0.26
CA SER A 23 24.02 7.69 0.29
C SER A 23 23.15 6.43 0.33
N ASN A 24 23.69 5.27 -0.08
CA ASN A 24 22.92 4.05 -0.26
C ASN A 24 23.45 2.89 0.60
N LEU A 25 22.53 2.07 1.11
CA LEU A 25 22.80 0.79 1.75
C LEU A 25 21.94 -0.30 1.10
N THR A 26 22.56 -1.18 0.32
CA THR A 26 21.89 -2.29 -0.37
C THR A 26 22.40 -3.63 0.15
N CYS A 27 21.56 -4.36 0.88
CA CYS A 27 21.88 -5.69 1.42
C CYS A 27 20.76 -6.69 1.18
N ARG A 28 20.32 -6.84 -0.06
CA ARG A 28 19.27 -7.78 -0.44
C ARG A 28 19.74 -9.25 -0.40
N LYS A 29 18.89 -10.17 0.09
CA LYS A 29 19.17 -11.63 0.08
C LYS A 29 20.48 -12.00 0.75
N LYS A 30 20.72 -11.45 1.95
CA LYS A 30 21.96 -11.70 2.72
C LYS A 30 21.74 -12.51 3.99
N GLY A 31 20.51 -12.93 4.27
CA GLY A 31 20.16 -13.66 5.49
C GLY A 31 20.37 -12.83 6.75
N ILE A 32 20.24 -11.50 6.65
CA ILE A 32 20.38 -10.58 7.78
C ILE A 32 19.19 -10.79 8.71
N ASP A 33 19.44 -11.09 9.97
CA ASP A 33 18.41 -11.25 11.00
C ASP A 33 18.35 -10.06 11.96
N PHE A 34 19.46 -9.31 12.06
CA PHE A 34 19.60 -8.19 12.99
C PHE A 34 20.32 -7.00 12.35
N ILE A 35 19.79 -5.80 12.58
CA ILE A 35 20.42 -4.53 12.19
C ILE A 35 21.25 -4.02 13.37
N PRO A 36 22.58 -3.89 13.26
CA PRO A 36 23.39 -3.44 14.39
C PRO A 36 23.21 -1.94 14.64
N LYS A 37 23.24 -1.55 15.93
CA LYS A 37 23.19 -0.13 16.37
C LYS A 37 24.20 0.77 15.66
N SER A 38 25.34 0.24 15.21
CA SER A 38 26.34 1.01 14.44
C SER A 38 25.79 1.63 13.15
N ILE A 39 24.63 1.18 12.65
CA ILE A 39 23.97 1.79 11.50
C ILE A 39 23.63 3.28 11.74
N THR A 40 23.40 3.68 12.99
CA THR A 40 23.07 5.06 13.33
C THR A 40 24.19 6.05 13.06
N ARG A 41 25.43 5.58 12.82
CA ARG A 41 26.57 6.41 12.42
C ARG A 41 26.52 6.82 10.95
N TYR A 42 25.74 6.13 10.12
CA TYR A 42 25.63 6.40 8.69
C TYR A 42 24.49 7.41 8.43
N ILE A 43 24.63 8.59 9.02
CA ILE A 43 23.59 9.63 9.04
C ILE A 43 23.25 10.18 7.64
N HIS A 44 24.12 9.97 6.66
CA HIS A 44 23.95 10.44 5.29
C HIS A 44 23.19 9.45 4.38
N LEU A 45 22.83 8.26 4.89
CA LEU A 45 22.03 7.32 4.12
C LEU A 45 20.66 7.91 3.77
N LYS A 46 20.36 7.87 2.48
CA LYS A 46 19.10 8.30 1.85
C LYS A 46 18.27 7.10 1.37
N TYR A 47 18.93 6.06 0.88
CA TYR A 47 18.25 4.88 0.33
C TYR A 47 18.73 3.62 1.04
N ILE A 48 17.80 2.90 1.66
CA ILE A 48 18.10 1.65 2.35
C ILE A 48 17.25 0.54 1.74
N ASN A 49 17.91 -0.47 1.19
CA ASN A 49 17.29 -1.71 0.74
C ASN A 49 17.85 -2.89 1.53
N LEU A 50 17.05 -3.39 2.46
CA LEU A 50 17.29 -4.60 3.26
C LEU A 50 16.28 -5.70 2.93
N SER A 51 15.74 -5.69 1.72
CA SER A 51 14.70 -6.65 1.30
C SER A 51 15.21 -8.10 1.25
N HIS A 52 14.30 -9.06 1.38
CA HIS A 52 14.60 -10.50 1.34
C HIS A 52 15.66 -10.91 2.37
N ASN A 53 15.42 -10.60 3.63
CA ASN A 53 16.25 -11.01 4.74
C ASN A 53 15.36 -11.63 5.83
N ASN A 54 15.90 -11.81 7.03
CA ASN A 54 15.24 -12.41 8.18
C ASN A 54 15.01 -11.37 9.29
N ILE A 55 14.96 -10.07 8.95
CA ILE A 55 14.92 -8.97 9.91
C ILE A 55 13.56 -8.96 10.61
N ASN A 56 13.57 -8.83 11.94
CA ASN A 56 12.35 -8.78 12.75
C ASN A 56 12.20 -7.48 13.57
N ASP A 57 13.19 -6.58 13.52
CA ASP A 57 13.17 -5.29 14.21
C ASP A 57 13.93 -4.22 13.39
N LEU A 58 13.39 -3.00 13.37
CA LEU A 58 13.92 -1.82 12.67
C LEU A 58 14.31 -0.68 13.62
N VAL A 59 14.35 -0.90 14.95
CA VAL A 59 14.52 0.15 15.97
C VAL A 59 15.68 1.11 15.69
N HIS A 60 16.77 0.61 15.14
CA HIS A 60 17.96 1.42 14.85
C HIS A 60 17.86 2.26 13.57
N LEU A 61 16.92 1.95 12.66
CA LEU A 61 16.69 2.74 11.45
C LEU A 61 15.88 4.00 11.70
N TYR A 62 14.97 3.99 12.69
CA TYR A 62 14.03 5.09 12.93
C TYR A 62 14.68 6.45 13.21
N PHE A 63 15.93 6.43 13.69
CA PHE A 63 16.69 7.62 14.06
C PHE A 63 17.56 8.17 12.93
N LEU A 64 17.63 7.49 11.78
CA LEU A 64 18.42 7.98 10.65
C LEU A 64 17.73 9.19 10.01
N PRO A 65 18.37 10.37 10.03
CA PRO A 65 17.69 11.64 9.75
C PRO A 65 17.38 11.83 8.26
N ASN A 66 18.16 11.21 7.37
CA ASN A 66 18.17 11.51 5.94
C ASN A 66 17.58 10.40 5.06
N ILE A 67 17.01 9.34 5.65
CA ILE A 67 16.34 8.30 4.86
C ILE A 67 15.19 8.94 4.08
N ILE A 68 15.19 8.73 2.77
CA ILE A 68 14.14 9.10 1.83
C ILE A 68 13.34 7.85 1.45
N PHE A 69 14.04 6.76 1.17
CA PHE A 69 13.48 5.49 0.71
C PHE A 69 13.92 4.34 1.62
N LEU A 70 12.95 3.60 2.16
CA LEU A 70 13.20 2.42 2.99
C LEU A 70 12.45 1.21 2.43
N ASP A 71 13.21 0.22 1.94
CA ASP A 71 12.69 -1.08 1.55
C ASP A 71 13.20 -2.17 2.49
N VAL A 72 12.28 -2.72 3.27
CA VAL A 72 12.47 -3.86 4.17
C VAL A 72 11.44 -4.94 3.88
N SER A 73 11.00 -5.03 2.62
CA SER A 73 10.08 -6.07 2.17
C SER A 73 10.69 -7.47 2.24
N TYR A 74 9.88 -8.52 2.29
CA TYR A 74 10.37 -9.91 2.40
C TYR A 74 11.26 -10.10 3.62
N ASN A 75 10.73 -9.79 4.80
CA ASN A 75 11.39 -9.95 6.10
C ASN A 75 10.43 -10.63 7.09
N MET A 76 10.76 -10.60 8.38
CA MET A 76 10.03 -11.31 9.44
C MET A 76 9.40 -10.35 10.46
N LEU A 77 9.09 -9.11 10.06
CA LEU A 77 8.47 -8.11 10.93
C LEU A 77 7.06 -8.57 11.32
N LYS A 78 6.73 -8.53 12.61
CA LYS A 78 5.43 -8.97 13.15
C LYS A 78 4.49 -7.83 13.54
N GLU A 79 5.06 -6.65 13.72
CA GLU A 79 4.33 -5.46 14.12
C GLU A 79 4.97 -4.20 13.56
N ILE A 80 4.16 -3.13 13.48
CA ILE A 80 4.65 -1.77 13.33
C ILE A 80 4.54 -1.10 14.70
N VAL A 81 5.68 -0.78 15.31
CA VAL A 81 5.73 0.00 16.56
C VAL A 81 5.22 1.43 16.32
N GLU A 82 4.96 2.18 17.39
CA GLU A 82 4.54 3.57 17.23
C GLU A 82 5.65 4.39 16.56
N LEU A 83 5.35 4.94 15.37
CA LEU A 83 6.28 5.75 14.61
C LEU A 83 6.00 7.23 14.86
N LYS A 84 6.80 7.83 15.74
CA LYS A 84 6.63 9.24 16.15
C LYS A 84 7.05 10.21 15.06
N LYS A 85 6.61 11.46 15.19
CA LYS A 85 6.87 12.56 14.23
C LYS A 85 8.36 12.87 14.07
N GLU A 86 9.20 12.48 15.03
CA GLU A 86 10.64 12.68 15.04
C GLU A 86 11.41 11.56 14.32
N TYR A 87 10.77 10.43 14.03
CA TYR A 87 11.38 9.31 13.33
C TYR A 87 11.31 9.52 11.82
N LEU A 88 12.32 9.00 11.11
CA LEU A 88 12.38 8.95 9.64
C LEU A 88 11.95 10.29 9.00
N LYS A 89 12.50 11.41 9.51
CA LYS A 89 11.96 12.76 9.28
C LYS A 89 11.83 13.12 7.80
N ASN A 90 12.73 12.60 6.96
CA ASN A 90 12.76 12.90 5.53
C ASN A 90 12.21 11.74 4.67
N CYS A 91 11.65 10.70 5.29
CA CYS A 91 11.25 9.50 4.58
C CYS A 91 9.92 9.73 3.87
N ILE A 92 9.95 9.46 2.56
CA ILE A 92 8.85 9.67 1.62
C ILE A 92 8.21 8.34 1.24
N TYR A 93 9.00 7.27 1.20
CA TYR A 93 8.58 5.94 0.77
C TYR A 93 9.03 4.88 1.77
N ILE A 94 8.09 4.05 2.21
CA ILE A 94 8.37 2.85 3.00
C ILE A 94 7.69 1.63 2.38
N ASN A 95 8.45 0.56 2.19
CA ASN A 95 7.96 -0.75 1.79
C ASN A 95 8.23 -1.79 2.88
N LEU A 96 7.15 -2.24 3.54
CA LEU A 96 7.12 -3.34 4.50
C LEU A 96 6.37 -4.56 3.94
N SER A 97 6.19 -4.66 2.62
CA SER A 97 5.43 -5.76 2.03
C SER A 97 6.08 -7.13 2.27
N HIS A 98 5.31 -8.20 2.21
CA HIS A 98 5.81 -9.56 2.43
C HIS A 98 6.52 -9.70 3.78
N ASN A 99 5.84 -9.31 4.85
CA ASN A 99 6.26 -9.53 6.23
C ASN A 99 5.17 -10.35 6.95
N LEU A 100 5.23 -10.42 8.28
CA LEU A 100 4.26 -11.11 9.14
C LEU A 100 3.48 -10.12 10.01
N ILE A 101 3.31 -8.89 9.55
CA ILE A 101 2.71 -7.81 10.34
C ILE A 101 1.24 -8.16 10.59
N SER A 102 0.86 -8.27 11.86
CA SER A 102 -0.53 -8.50 12.28
C SER A 102 -1.08 -7.35 13.11
N HIS A 103 -0.20 -6.62 13.81
CA HIS A 103 -0.53 -5.46 14.63
C HIS A 103 0.17 -4.20 14.14
N MET A 104 -0.56 -3.08 14.19
CA MET A 104 -0.03 -1.76 13.87
C MET A 104 -0.33 -0.80 15.01
N ASN A 105 0.66 -0.01 15.40
CA ASN A 105 0.48 1.16 16.24
C ASN A 105 0.33 2.43 15.39
N ASN A 106 0.17 3.57 16.06
CA ASN A 106 0.03 4.86 15.37
C ASN A 106 1.29 5.23 14.59
N ILE A 107 1.10 5.78 13.40
CA ILE A 107 2.16 6.19 12.48
C ILE A 107 1.99 7.69 12.22
N PHE A 108 2.85 8.51 12.83
CA PHE A 108 2.80 9.97 12.77
C PHE A 108 3.90 10.57 11.89
N LEU A 109 4.51 9.80 10.99
CA LEU A 109 5.60 10.25 10.12
C LEU A 109 5.19 11.49 9.31
N LYS A 110 6.04 12.52 9.28
CA LYS A 110 5.66 13.84 8.71
C LYS A 110 5.58 13.86 7.19
N ASN A 111 6.44 13.11 6.50
CA ASN A 111 6.67 13.26 5.06
C ASN A 111 6.36 12.00 4.23
N LEU A 112 5.74 10.99 4.84
CA LEU A 112 5.43 9.71 4.18
C LEU A 112 4.35 9.92 3.12
N LEU A 113 4.72 9.79 1.84
CA LEU A 113 3.79 9.91 0.70
C LEU A 113 3.32 8.54 0.22
N GLU A 114 4.18 7.53 0.28
CA GLU A 114 3.88 6.19 -0.22
C GLU A 114 4.19 5.15 0.83
N PHE A 115 3.19 4.32 1.13
CA PHE A 115 3.33 3.26 2.12
C PHE A 115 2.79 1.94 1.60
N ASN A 116 3.68 0.97 1.47
CA ASN A 116 3.33 -0.39 1.06
C ASN A 116 3.46 -1.35 2.23
N ILE A 117 2.34 -1.89 2.69
CA ILE A 117 2.25 -2.93 3.72
C ILE A 117 1.44 -4.14 3.22
N SER A 118 1.44 -4.35 1.91
CA SER A 118 0.80 -5.51 1.28
C SER A 118 1.45 -6.84 1.66
N TYR A 119 0.76 -7.95 1.46
CA TYR A 119 1.28 -9.29 1.78
C TYR A 119 1.74 -9.38 3.24
N ASN A 120 0.82 -9.08 4.14
CA ASN A 120 0.99 -9.20 5.59
C ASN A 120 -0.23 -9.96 6.15
N THR A 121 -0.45 -9.91 7.47
CA THR A 121 -1.55 -10.62 8.14
C THR A 121 -2.46 -9.68 8.93
N ILE A 122 -2.50 -8.40 8.55
CA ILE A 122 -3.26 -7.35 9.23
C ILE A 122 -4.75 -7.69 9.12
N ASN A 123 -5.46 -7.71 10.25
CA ASN A 123 -6.91 -7.99 10.28
C ASN A 123 -7.74 -6.84 10.86
N ASN A 124 -7.10 -5.91 11.55
CA ASN A 124 -7.74 -4.79 12.22
C ASN A 124 -6.98 -3.50 11.91
N ILE A 125 -7.70 -2.48 11.43
CA ILE A 125 -7.19 -1.13 11.27
C ILE A 125 -7.96 -0.26 12.24
N ASN A 126 -7.26 0.29 13.24
CA ASN A 126 -7.80 1.25 14.20
C ASN A 126 -6.66 2.13 14.75
N ILE A 127 -5.97 2.83 13.85
CA ILE A 127 -4.78 3.61 14.15
C ILE A 127 -4.85 5.03 13.57
N TYR A 128 -4.05 5.93 14.12
CA TYR A 128 -3.66 7.13 13.39
C TYR A 128 -2.59 6.75 12.36
N ILE A 129 -2.73 7.25 11.14
CA ILE A 129 -1.70 7.11 10.09
C ILE A 129 -1.35 8.49 9.53
N SER A 130 -0.18 8.61 8.90
CA SER A 130 0.31 9.90 8.42
C SER A 130 -0.68 10.56 7.46
N ASN A 131 -1.00 11.83 7.76
CA ASN A 131 -1.91 12.65 6.94
C ASN A 131 -1.30 13.05 5.59
N THR A 132 0.00 12.84 5.36
CA THR A 132 0.68 13.18 4.10
C THR A 132 0.65 12.06 3.06
N ILE A 133 0.18 10.86 3.44
CA ILE A 133 0.12 9.71 2.54
C ILE A 133 -0.79 10.02 1.35
N ARG A 134 -0.27 9.72 0.16
CA ARG A 134 -0.96 9.82 -1.13
C ARG A 134 -1.27 8.45 -1.73
N ILE A 135 -0.40 7.47 -1.50
CA ILE A 135 -0.55 6.09 -1.99
C ILE A 135 -0.42 5.13 -0.82
N LEU A 136 -1.44 4.30 -0.62
CA LEU A 136 -1.47 3.29 0.43
C LEU A 136 -1.81 1.93 -0.17
N ASN A 137 -0.91 0.96 -0.02
CA ASN A 137 -1.14 -0.42 -0.44
C ASN A 137 -1.29 -1.34 0.78
N LEU A 138 -2.51 -1.82 0.98
CA LEU A 138 -2.96 -2.76 2.01
C LEU A 138 -3.32 -4.13 1.41
N SER A 139 -3.05 -4.37 0.13
CA SER A 139 -3.50 -5.59 -0.55
C SER A 139 -2.90 -6.86 0.07
N ASN A 140 -3.55 -8.01 -0.11
CA ASN A 140 -3.07 -9.30 0.41
C ASN A 140 -2.88 -9.26 1.94
N ASN A 141 -3.96 -8.95 2.66
CA ASN A 141 -4.04 -8.97 4.11
C ASN A 141 -5.35 -9.67 4.53
N ASN A 142 -5.69 -9.61 5.81
CA ASN A 142 -6.91 -10.20 6.37
C ASN A 142 -7.93 -9.12 6.82
N ILE A 143 -7.90 -7.95 6.18
CA ILE A 143 -8.66 -6.77 6.61
C ILE A 143 -10.13 -6.94 6.21
N LYS A 144 -11.03 -6.81 7.19
CA LYS A 144 -12.48 -6.84 6.96
C LYS A 144 -13.10 -5.46 6.82
N ASN A 145 -12.57 -4.49 7.56
CA ASN A 145 -13.12 -3.15 7.67
C ASN A 145 -11.98 -2.12 7.68
N ILE A 146 -12.14 -1.02 6.94
CA ILE A 146 -11.18 0.08 6.91
C ILE A 146 -11.62 1.16 7.90
N ASN A 147 -10.85 1.38 8.97
CA ASN A 147 -11.18 2.37 9.99
C ASN A 147 -9.93 3.08 10.54
N PHE A 148 -9.58 4.24 9.97
CA PHE A 148 -8.50 5.08 10.49
C PHE A 148 -9.04 6.08 11.51
N LYS A 149 -8.25 6.42 12.53
CA LYS A 149 -8.61 7.42 13.55
C LYS A 149 -8.56 8.86 13.05
N ASN A 150 -8.04 9.08 11.84
CA ASN A 150 -7.94 10.39 11.19
C ASN A 150 -8.42 10.33 9.74
N LYS A 151 -8.82 11.50 9.22
CA LYS A 151 -9.13 11.68 7.80
C LYS A 151 -7.85 11.83 6.98
N LEU A 152 -7.75 11.06 5.90
CA LEU A 152 -6.63 11.04 4.96
C LEU A 152 -6.96 11.91 3.75
N ASN A 153 -6.98 13.24 3.97
CA ASN A 153 -7.35 14.21 2.93
C ASN A 153 -6.41 14.21 1.71
N ASN A 154 -5.17 13.72 1.87
CA ASN A 154 -4.19 13.65 0.78
C ASN A 154 -4.15 12.29 0.08
N LEU A 155 -4.90 11.29 0.57
CA LEU A 155 -4.88 9.95 -0.03
C LEU A 155 -5.59 9.98 -1.38
N LEU A 156 -4.86 9.62 -2.43
CA LEU A 156 -5.34 9.61 -3.81
C LEU A 156 -5.50 8.19 -4.34
N ASP A 157 -4.66 7.25 -3.89
CA ASP A 157 -4.63 5.88 -4.37
C ASP A 157 -4.64 4.91 -3.18
N LEU A 158 -5.65 4.03 -3.15
CA LEU A 158 -5.81 2.98 -2.16
C LEU A 158 -5.94 1.62 -2.85
N ASP A 159 -5.08 0.68 -2.47
CA ASP A 159 -5.20 -0.73 -2.83
C ASP A 159 -5.53 -1.59 -1.62
N ILE A 160 -6.72 -2.17 -1.61
CA ILE A 160 -7.22 -3.12 -0.61
C ILE A 160 -7.57 -4.46 -1.27
N SER A 161 -7.01 -4.75 -2.44
CA SER A 161 -7.24 -6.01 -3.15
C SER A 161 -6.83 -7.23 -2.30
N PHE A 162 -7.38 -8.40 -2.55
CA PHE A 162 -7.05 -9.64 -1.83
C PHE A 162 -7.19 -9.49 -0.32
N ASN A 163 -8.35 -9.02 0.12
CA ASN A 163 -8.74 -8.95 1.52
C ASN A 163 -10.18 -9.48 1.67
N PRO A 164 -10.60 -9.88 2.88
CA PRO A 164 -11.98 -10.20 3.18
C PRO A 164 -12.80 -8.94 3.55
N ILE A 165 -12.74 -7.86 2.74
CA ILE A 165 -13.47 -6.61 3.04
C ILE A 165 -14.99 -6.85 3.02
N GLU A 166 -15.70 -6.40 4.06
CA GLU A 166 -17.14 -6.66 4.22
C GLU A 166 -18.00 -5.46 3.76
N ASN A 167 -17.44 -4.24 3.72
CA ASN A 167 -18.14 -3.03 3.25
C ASN A 167 -17.17 -1.93 2.78
N LEU A 168 -17.74 -0.90 2.14
CA LEU A 168 -17.02 0.27 1.64
C LEU A 168 -17.40 1.56 2.40
N ASP A 169 -17.69 1.45 3.70
CA ASP A 169 -18.16 2.56 4.55
C ASP A 169 -17.02 3.50 5.03
N PHE A 170 -16.03 3.78 4.17
CA PHE A 170 -14.83 4.57 4.52
C PHE A 170 -14.62 5.83 3.64
N HIS A 171 -15.58 6.18 2.79
CA HIS A 171 -15.49 7.35 1.92
C HIS A 171 -15.27 8.67 2.68
N THR A 172 -15.82 8.81 3.90
CA THR A 172 -15.63 10.02 4.74
C THR A 172 -14.22 10.14 5.31
N LEU A 173 -13.50 9.02 5.42
CA LEU A 173 -12.11 8.99 5.88
C LEU A 173 -11.16 9.44 4.77
N MET A 174 -11.52 9.25 3.50
CA MET A 174 -10.65 9.48 2.34
C MET A 174 -11.41 10.28 1.27
N PRO A 175 -11.78 11.54 1.57
CA PRO A 175 -12.72 12.30 0.75
C PRO A 175 -12.23 12.60 -0.67
N ASN A 176 -10.92 12.57 -0.89
CA ASN A 176 -10.27 12.92 -2.17
C ASN A 176 -9.72 11.70 -2.91
N LEU A 177 -10.16 10.48 -2.56
CA LEU A 177 -9.68 9.26 -3.20
C LEU A 177 -10.01 9.23 -4.70
N VAL A 178 -8.99 9.03 -5.54
CA VAL A 178 -9.08 9.05 -7.01
C VAL A 178 -9.03 7.64 -7.60
N VAL A 179 -8.25 6.75 -6.97
CA VAL A 179 -8.05 5.37 -7.42
C VAL A 179 -8.35 4.41 -6.29
N LEU A 180 -9.26 3.47 -6.54
CA LEU A 180 -9.59 2.38 -5.61
C LEU A 180 -9.39 1.03 -6.28
N ARG A 181 -8.58 0.16 -5.67
CA ARG A 181 -8.42 -1.24 -6.08
C ARG A 181 -9.01 -2.15 -5.00
N ILE A 182 -9.99 -2.95 -5.40
CA ILE A 182 -10.72 -3.88 -4.55
C ILE A 182 -10.74 -5.30 -5.15
N ASN A 183 -9.81 -5.64 -6.05
CA ASN A 183 -9.78 -6.97 -6.67
C ASN A 183 -9.79 -8.07 -5.61
N ASP A 184 -10.45 -9.19 -5.88
CA ASP A 184 -10.44 -10.37 -5.02
C ASP A 184 -10.97 -10.11 -3.59
N ASN A 185 -11.99 -9.26 -3.47
CA ASN A 185 -12.74 -9.02 -2.21
C ASN A 185 -14.13 -9.67 -2.27
N SER A 186 -14.17 -11.00 -2.20
CA SER A 186 -15.39 -11.78 -2.38
C SER A 186 -16.43 -11.64 -1.24
N THR A 187 -16.05 -11.03 -0.13
CA THR A 187 -16.91 -10.80 1.04
C THR A 187 -17.75 -9.52 0.94
N ILE A 188 -17.46 -8.63 -0.02
CA ILE A 188 -18.28 -7.43 -0.25
C ILE A 188 -19.59 -7.87 -0.89
N SER A 189 -20.71 -7.78 -0.16
CA SER A 189 -22.01 -8.11 -0.72
C SER A 189 -22.49 -7.09 -1.77
N MET A 190 -23.31 -7.52 -2.71
CA MET A 190 -23.77 -6.70 -3.84
C MET A 190 -24.41 -5.38 -3.41
N ASN A 191 -25.27 -5.41 -2.39
CA ASN A 191 -25.93 -4.21 -1.84
C ASN A 191 -24.94 -3.18 -1.25
N LYS A 192 -23.73 -3.59 -0.86
CA LYS A 192 -22.70 -2.71 -0.32
C LYS A 192 -21.95 -1.95 -1.41
N LEU A 193 -22.06 -2.36 -2.67
CA LEU A 193 -21.46 -1.63 -3.79
C LEU A 193 -22.13 -0.27 -4.04
N ASN A 194 -23.36 -0.08 -3.58
CA ASN A 194 -24.04 1.22 -3.65
C ASN A 194 -23.25 2.33 -2.92
N ASN A 195 -22.39 1.96 -1.97
CA ASN A 195 -21.50 2.89 -1.28
C ASN A 195 -20.43 3.51 -2.17
N LEU A 196 -20.14 2.92 -3.34
CA LEU A 196 -19.23 3.50 -4.34
C LEU A 196 -19.70 4.89 -4.80
N ASN A 197 -21.02 5.12 -4.84
CA ASN A 197 -21.60 6.42 -5.17
C ASN A 197 -21.22 7.54 -4.18
N ASN A 198 -20.74 7.20 -2.98
CA ASN A 198 -20.33 8.18 -1.98
C ASN A 198 -18.90 8.72 -2.19
N PHE A 199 -18.11 8.08 -3.06
CA PHE A 199 -16.74 8.51 -3.37
C PHE A 199 -16.74 9.57 -4.47
N LYS A 200 -16.90 10.83 -4.08
CA LYS A 200 -17.10 11.97 -5.00
C LYS A 200 -15.94 12.25 -5.96
N CYS A 201 -14.72 11.89 -5.59
CA CYS A 201 -13.51 12.14 -6.40
C CYS A 201 -13.00 10.89 -7.12
N LEU A 202 -13.67 9.75 -6.97
CA LEU A 202 -13.18 8.48 -7.50
C LEU A 202 -13.28 8.50 -9.03
N GLN A 203 -12.15 8.26 -9.69
CA GLN A 203 -12.04 8.26 -11.14
C GLN A 203 -11.76 6.87 -11.69
N SER A 204 -10.99 6.05 -10.97
CA SER A 204 -10.60 4.71 -11.42
C SER A 204 -10.95 3.65 -10.37
N LEU A 205 -11.73 2.66 -10.79
CA LEU A 205 -12.08 1.49 -9.98
C LEU A 205 -11.54 0.21 -10.63
N PHE A 206 -10.80 -0.58 -9.85
CA PHE A 206 -10.35 -1.91 -10.23
C PHE A 206 -11.07 -2.96 -9.38
N MET A 207 -11.86 -3.79 -10.04
CA MET A 207 -12.76 -4.75 -9.39
C MET A 207 -12.76 -6.08 -10.15
N GLN A 208 -11.88 -7.01 -9.77
CA GLN A 208 -11.73 -8.33 -10.41
C GLN A 208 -12.02 -9.46 -9.41
N ASN A 209 -12.37 -10.65 -9.93
CA ASN A 209 -12.56 -11.91 -9.22
C ASN A 209 -13.62 -11.91 -8.11
N TYR A 210 -14.84 -11.53 -8.47
CA TYR A 210 -15.98 -11.56 -7.56
C TYR A 210 -16.81 -12.84 -7.76
N LEU A 211 -16.40 -13.92 -7.07
CA LEU A 211 -16.95 -15.27 -7.25
C LEU A 211 -18.44 -15.41 -6.88
N TYR A 212 -19.01 -14.51 -6.08
CA TYR A 212 -20.44 -14.57 -5.75
C TYR A 212 -21.35 -14.09 -6.89
N PHE A 213 -20.79 -13.50 -7.96
CA PHE A 213 -21.54 -13.18 -9.18
C PHE A 213 -21.68 -14.34 -10.16
N LYS A 214 -21.21 -15.56 -9.79
CA LYS A 214 -21.20 -16.71 -10.70
C LYS A 214 -22.57 -17.07 -11.29
N ASP A 215 -23.64 -16.82 -10.54
CA ASP A 215 -25.01 -17.14 -10.94
C ASP A 215 -25.73 -15.97 -11.63
N ILE A 216 -25.03 -14.85 -11.86
CA ILE A 216 -25.54 -13.65 -12.53
C ILE A 216 -24.80 -13.48 -13.85
N SER A 217 -25.50 -13.14 -14.93
CA SER A 217 -24.85 -12.93 -16.22
C SER A 217 -23.88 -11.74 -16.15
N TYR A 218 -22.77 -11.80 -16.90
CA TYR A 218 -21.81 -10.70 -16.98
C TYR A 218 -22.46 -9.36 -17.35
N LYS A 219 -23.50 -9.38 -18.19
CA LYS A 219 -24.23 -8.19 -18.62
C LYS A 219 -24.96 -7.55 -17.45
N ASP A 220 -25.68 -8.33 -16.66
CA ASP A 220 -26.46 -7.81 -15.53
C ASP A 220 -25.53 -7.26 -14.44
N VAL A 221 -24.42 -7.95 -14.16
CA VAL A 221 -23.41 -7.46 -13.20
C VAL A 221 -22.78 -6.16 -13.69
N LYS A 222 -22.45 -6.07 -14.99
CA LYS A 222 -21.94 -4.84 -15.61
C LYS A 222 -22.94 -3.70 -15.46
N GLU A 223 -24.22 -3.91 -15.74
CA GLU A 223 -25.25 -2.87 -15.63
C GLU A 223 -25.39 -2.38 -14.18
N ILE A 224 -25.40 -3.29 -13.19
CA ILE A 224 -25.49 -2.91 -11.78
C ILE A 224 -24.25 -2.15 -11.32
N LEU A 225 -23.05 -2.57 -11.75
CA LEU A 225 -21.82 -1.85 -11.46
C LEU A 225 -21.85 -0.45 -12.08
N LEU A 226 -22.23 -0.34 -13.35
CA LEU A 226 -22.37 0.95 -14.02
C LEU A 226 -23.40 1.84 -13.34
N GLN A 227 -24.50 1.30 -12.82
CA GLN A 227 -25.49 2.06 -12.07
C GLN A 227 -24.95 2.60 -10.73
N ASN A 228 -24.02 1.87 -10.09
CA ASN A 228 -23.39 2.23 -8.82
C ASN A 228 -22.05 2.94 -8.96
N SER A 229 -21.58 3.11 -10.20
CA SER A 229 -20.30 3.74 -10.51
C SER A 229 -20.39 4.67 -11.73
N LYS A 230 -21.56 5.29 -11.98
CA LYS A 230 -21.86 6.05 -13.21
C LYS A 230 -20.78 7.09 -13.54
N ASP A 231 -20.28 7.76 -12.50
CA ASP A 231 -19.29 8.84 -12.61
C ASP A 231 -17.83 8.34 -12.59
N ILE A 232 -17.62 7.05 -12.33
CA ILE A 232 -16.30 6.43 -12.22
C ILE A 232 -15.96 5.73 -13.54
N HIS A 233 -14.71 5.82 -13.98
CA HIS A 233 -14.21 4.95 -15.04
C HIS A 233 -13.92 3.57 -14.46
N LEU A 234 -14.89 2.66 -14.57
CA LEU A 234 -14.66 1.25 -14.30
C LEU A 234 -13.79 0.67 -15.43
N LEU A 235 -12.50 0.47 -15.15
CA LEU A 235 -11.51 0.12 -16.19
C LEU A 235 -11.54 -1.38 -16.54
N LYS A 236 -11.77 -2.25 -15.55
CA LYS A 236 -11.80 -3.70 -15.70
C LYS A 236 -12.80 -4.35 -14.74
N PHE A 237 -13.50 -5.37 -15.20
CA PHE A 237 -14.30 -6.28 -14.38
C PHE A 237 -13.98 -7.75 -14.75
N ASN A 238 -13.59 -8.57 -13.76
CA ASN A 238 -13.17 -9.97 -13.95
C ASN A 238 -12.22 -10.20 -15.15
N GLY A 239 -11.19 -9.34 -15.29
CA GLY A 239 -10.21 -9.44 -16.38
C GLY A 239 -10.61 -8.77 -17.70
N ASN A 240 -11.91 -8.49 -17.90
CA ASN A 240 -12.42 -7.86 -19.12
C ASN A 240 -12.41 -6.33 -19.01
N ARG A 241 -11.93 -5.63 -20.05
CA ARG A 241 -12.03 -4.16 -20.13
C ARG A 241 -13.48 -3.77 -20.36
N LEU A 242 -13.96 -2.80 -19.58
CA LEU A 242 -15.30 -2.26 -19.73
C LEU A 242 -15.24 -0.97 -20.54
N ASN A 243 -15.43 -1.09 -21.85
CA ASN A 243 -15.56 0.09 -22.72
C ASN A 243 -16.93 0.74 -22.47
N LYS A 244 -16.94 2.01 -22.06
CA LYS A 244 -18.16 2.85 -21.98
C LYS A 244 -18.83 3.08 -23.36
N LYS A 245 -18.22 2.63 -24.47
CA LYS A 245 -18.60 2.96 -25.86
C LYS A 245 -19.18 1.83 -26.70
N THR A 246 -19.38 0.62 -26.19
CA THR A 246 -19.98 -0.46 -27.00
C THR A 246 -21.39 -0.79 -26.50
N ASP A 247 -22.35 0.02 -26.96
CA ASP A 247 -23.76 -0.39 -27.13
C ASP A 247 -23.98 -1.17 -28.44
N HIS A 248 -22.90 -1.65 -29.07
CA HIS A 248 -23.00 -2.56 -30.19
C HIS A 248 -22.45 -3.93 -29.83
N ILE A 249 -23.38 -4.88 -29.87
CA ILE A 249 -23.19 -6.32 -29.91
C ILE A 249 -22.17 -6.61 -31.03
N GLU A 250 -20.99 -7.08 -30.68
CA GLU A 250 -20.30 -8.06 -31.53
C GLU A 250 -20.53 -9.41 -30.86
N GLN A 251 -21.44 -10.18 -31.45
CA GLN A 251 -21.44 -11.62 -31.34
C GLN A 251 -20.06 -12.08 -31.84
N ALA A 252 -19.23 -12.59 -30.94
CA ALA A 252 -18.09 -13.36 -31.37
C ALA A 252 -18.64 -14.67 -31.93
N ASP A 253 -18.51 -14.80 -33.25
CA ASP A 253 -18.91 -15.95 -34.04
C ASP A 253 -18.41 -17.27 -33.46
N VAL A 254 -19.35 -18.21 -33.42
CA VAL A 254 -19.10 -19.65 -33.46
C VAL A 254 -18.55 -19.99 -34.85
N ASN A 255 -17.51 -20.82 -34.89
CA ASN A 255 -16.88 -21.49 -36.06
C ASN A 255 -15.57 -20.90 -36.61
N LYS A 256 -14.43 -21.40 -36.12
CA LYS A 256 -13.50 -22.30 -36.84
C LYS A 256 -12.39 -22.79 -35.92
#